data_AF-B0C9B2-F1
#
_entry.id   AF-B0C9B2-F1
#
_cell.length_a   1.000
_cell.length_b   1.000
_cell.length_c   1.000
_cell.angle_alpha   90.00
_cell.angle_beta   90.00
_cell.angle_gamma   90.00
#
_symmetry.space_group_name_H-M   'P 1'
#
loop_
_entity.id
_entity.type
_entity.pdbx_description
1 polymer ?
#
loop_
_entity_poly.entity_id
_entity_poly.type
_entity_poly.pdbx_seq_one_letter_code
_entity_poly.pdbx_strand_id
1 'polypeptide(L)'
;MVSNFLNKNTHASKIAWQLQQSGEALRSTWVNSAQPVPAASPNRNQAKVAPDVRSSLFQTLSTPADMPSLGELIALSCHRLVSYIQLSRFLPIYVKQAWIRQIRVIDLHRWQAGLAIVEELYFDHRCAQTDYRPGHDIFGDNLNQDQDFNAEMTCIEHELNTIEMILKYAEASAEDL
;
A
#
# COMPACT_ATOMS: atom_id res chain seq x y z
N MET A 1 -3.17 47.18 12.46
CA MET A 1 -2.25 46.08 12.12
C MET A 1 -3.07 44.81 12.04
N VAL A 2 -3.38 44.33 10.82
CA VAL A 2 -4.19 43.13 10.61
C VAL A 2 -3.54 42.27 9.51
N SER A 3 -3.15 41.06 9.92
CA SER A 3 -3.10 39.78 9.20
C SER A 3 -2.41 39.66 7.84
N ASN A 4 -1.20 39.10 7.85
CA ASN A 4 -0.65 38.28 6.76
C ASN A 4 -0.82 36.79 7.14
N PHE A 5 -1.95 36.18 6.79
CA PHE A 5 -2.25 34.77 7.09
C PHE A 5 -2.83 33.99 5.90
N LEU A 6 -2.41 34.30 4.67
CA LEU A 6 -3.02 33.70 3.47
C LEU A 6 -2.03 33.26 2.38
N ASN A 7 -0.83 32.78 2.75
CA ASN A 7 0.12 32.29 1.73
C ASN A 7 0.80 30.94 2.01
N LYS A 8 0.17 30.06 2.80
CA LYS A 8 0.69 28.69 3.04
C LYS A 8 -0.18 27.56 2.48
N ASN A 9 -1.40 27.84 2.01
CA ASN A 9 -2.33 26.80 1.54
C ASN A 9 -2.21 26.49 0.04
N THR A 10 -1.39 27.21 -0.73
CA THR A 10 -1.36 27.06 -2.19
C THR A 10 -0.42 25.93 -2.66
N HIS A 11 0.59 25.56 -1.87
CA HIS A 11 1.53 24.49 -2.23
C HIS A 11 1.02 23.08 -1.89
N ALA A 12 0.34 22.92 -0.75
CA ALA A 12 -0.20 21.63 -0.34
C ALA A 12 -1.28 21.12 -1.31
N SER A 13 -2.14 22.02 -1.80
CA SER A 13 -3.16 21.68 -2.80
C SER A 13 -2.55 21.26 -4.14
N LYS A 14 -1.40 21.81 -4.53
CA LYS A 14 -0.76 21.48 -5.81
C LYS A 14 -0.15 20.07 -5.80
N ILE A 15 0.41 19.66 -4.66
CA ILE A 15 0.97 18.31 -4.45
C ILE A 15 -0.13 17.26 -4.37
N ALA A 16 -1.25 17.56 -3.70
CA ALA A 16 -2.41 16.67 -3.64
C ALA A 16 -3.00 16.38 -5.04
N TRP A 17 -3.09 17.41 -5.90
CA TRP A 17 -3.58 17.25 -7.27
C TRP A 17 -2.65 16.44 -8.17
N GLN A 18 -1.32 16.59 -8.03
CA GLN A 18 -0.36 15.80 -8.80
C GLN A 18 -0.36 14.31 -8.39
N LEU A 19 -0.48 14.01 -7.10
CA LEU A 19 -0.53 12.63 -6.60
C LEU A 19 -1.81 11.88 -7.03
N GLN A 20 -2.94 12.59 -7.13
CA GLN A 20 -4.20 12.00 -7.58
C GLN A 20 -4.17 11.60 -9.06
N GLN A 21 -3.52 12.39 -9.92
CA GLN A 21 -3.34 12.05 -11.34
C GLN A 21 -2.38 10.87 -11.54
N SER A 22 -1.36 10.72 -10.69
CA SER A 22 -0.46 9.57 -10.72
C SER A 22 -1.17 8.28 -10.29
N GLY A 23 -2.12 8.35 -9.36
CA GLY A 23 -2.92 7.21 -8.90
C GLY A 23 -3.92 6.70 -9.95
N GLU A 24 -4.53 7.58 -10.73
CA GLU A 24 -5.45 7.21 -11.82
C GLU A 24 -4.74 6.57 -13.02
N ALA A 25 -3.51 7.02 -13.32
CA ALA A 25 -2.68 6.38 -14.34
C ALA A 25 -2.35 4.91 -13.99
N LEU A 26 -2.11 4.62 -12.71
CA LEU A 26 -1.86 3.26 -12.23
C LEU A 26 -3.12 2.39 -12.27
N ARG A 27 -4.30 2.91 -11.93
CA ARG A 27 -5.57 2.17 -12.06
C ARG A 27 -5.86 1.71 -13.48
N SER A 28 -5.43 2.48 -14.47
CA SER A 28 -5.66 2.17 -15.90
C SER A 28 -4.80 1.01 -16.40
N THR A 29 -3.62 0.79 -15.81
CA THR A 29 -2.72 -0.31 -16.17
C THR A 29 -3.23 -1.67 -15.65
N TRP A 30 -3.97 -1.69 -14.55
CA TRP A 30 -4.47 -2.93 -13.94
C TRP A 30 -5.73 -3.49 -14.62
N VAL A 31 -6.56 -2.65 -15.26
CA VAL A 31 -7.79 -3.13 -15.94
C VAL A 31 -7.47 -3.98 -17.18
N ASN A 32 -6.31 -3.80 -17.81
CA ASN A 32 -5.88 -4.62 -18.95
C ASN A 32 -5.31 -6.00 -18.58
N SER A 33 -5.07 -6.27 -17.29
CA SER A 33 -4.47 -7.55 -16.86
C SER A 33 -5.49 -8.62 -16.45
N ALA A 34 -6.79 -8.31 -16.48
CA ALA A 34 -7.86 -9.20 -16.01
C ALA A 34 -8.72 -9.81 -17.13
N GLN A 35 -8.17 -10.02 -18.35
CA GLN A 35 -8.87 -10.80 -19.37
C GLN A 35 -8.61 -12.31 -19.20
N PRO A 36 -9.65 -13.18 -19.28
CA PRO A 36 -9.47 -14.61 -19.21
C PRO A 36 -8.74 -15.15 -20.43
N VAL A 37 -7.77 -16.04 -20.19
CA VAL A 37 -7.00 -16.79 -21.20
C VAL A 37 -7.93 -17.64 -22.08
N PRO A 38 -7.95 -17.48 -23.42
CA PRO A 38 -8.58 -18.46 -24.30
C PRO A 38 -7.65 -19.67 -24.48
N ALA A 39 -8.28 -20.86 -24.47
CA ALA A 39 -7.64 -22.16 -24.57
C ALA A 39 -6.80 -22.36 -25.85
N ALA A 40 -5.73 -23.13 -25.71
CA ALA A 40 -4.68 -23.36 -26.68
C ALA A 40 -5.09 -24.15 -27.93
N SER A 41 -4.42 -23.84 -29.05
CA SER A 41 -3.87 -24.83 -30.00
C SER A 41 -2.72 -24.21 -30.82
N PRO A 42 -1.77 -25.02 -31.32
CA PRO A 42 -0.35 -24.73 -31.18
C PRO A 42 0.32 -24.26 -32.48
N ASN A 43 1.18 -23.24 -32.40
CA ASN A 43 2.17 -23.00 -33.45
C ASN A 43 3.45 -22.34 -32.90
N ARG A 44 4.44 -23.20 -32.66
CA ARG A 44 5.84 -23.10 -33.05
C ARG A 44 6.56 -21.74 -32.95
N ASN A 45 7.61 -21.76 -32.13
CA ASN A 45 8.78 -20.89 -32.12
C ASN A 45 8.60 -19.46 -31.58
N GLN A 46 8.68 -19.33 -30.25
CA GLN A 46 9.61 -18.38 -29.64
C GLN A 46 9.72 -18.69 -28.14
N ALA A 47 10.87 -19.25 -27.74
CA ALA A 47 11.25 -19.26 -26.33
C ALA A 47 11.55 -17.82 -25.93
N LYS A 48 10.64 -17.19 -25.19
CA LYS A 48 10.94 -15.98 -24.44
C LYS A 48 10.55 -16.22 -22.99
N VAL A 49 11.60 -16.45 -22.20
CA VAL A 49 11.62 -16.62 -20.76
C VAL A 49 10.60 -15.68 -20.11
N ALA A 50 9.68 -16.26 -19.33
CA ALA A 50 8.76 -15.50 -18.51
C ALA A 50 9.56 -14.66 -17.50
N PRO A 51 9.39 -13.33 -17.43
CA PRO A 51 10.02 -12.56 -16.39
C PRO A 51 9.24 -12.74 -15.08
N ASP A 52 9.98 -13.12 -14.04
CA ASP A 52 9.54 -13.10 -12.65
C ASP A 52 8.82 -11.78 -12.32
N VAL A 53 7.59 -11.89 -11.82
CA VAL A 53 6.73 -10.77 -11.43
C VAL A 53 7.39 -9.88 -10.36
N ARG A 54 8.37 -10.43 -9.61
CA ARG A 54 9.21 -9.70 -8.64
C ARG A 54 10.02 -8.56 -9.27
N SER A 55 10.38 -8.65 -10.55
CA SER A 55 11.20 -7.65 -11.25
C SER A 55 10.37 -6.47 -11.80
N SER A 56 9.04 -6.60 -11.82
CA SER A 56 8.16 -5.63 -12.50
C SER A 56 7.97 -4.32 -11.74
N LEU A 57 8.25 -4.27 -10.43
CA LEU A 57 8.25 -3.02 -9.67
C LEU A 57 9.50 -2.17 -9.95
N PHE A 58 10.59 -2.80 -10.38
CA PHE A 58 11.88 -2.14 -10.61
C PHE A 58 12.15 -1.79 -12.08
N GLN A 59 11.46 -2.41 -13.05
CA GLN A 59 11.73 -2.21 -14.48
C GLN A 59 11.03 -1.00 -15.12
N THR A 60 10.06 -0.36 -14.45
CA THR A 60 9.25 0.73 -15.05
C THR A 60 9.79 2.14 -14.77
N LEU A 61 10.95 2.29 -14.12
CA LEU A 61 11.50 3.58 -13.69
C LEU A 61 12.90 3.81 -14.28
N SER A 62 12.98 3.84 -15.62
CA SER A 62 14.21 4.05 -16.39
C SER A 62 14.63 5.54 -16.49
N THR A 63 14.74 6.23 -15.35
CA THR A 63 15.44 7.52 -15.24
C THR A 63 16.20 7.59 -13.90
N PRO A 64 17.54 7.60 -13.89
CA PRO A 64 18.34 7.40 -12.67
C PRO A 64 18.35 8.59 -11.69
N ALA A 65 17.69 9.71 -11.99
CA ALA A 65 17.70 10.91 -11.15
C ALA A 65 16.55 10.97 -10.12
N ASP A 66 15.47 10.21 -10.31
CA ASP A 66 14.23 10.31 -9.52
C ASP A 66 13.83 8.99 -8.84
N MET A 67 14.74 8.01 -8.74
CA MET A 67 14.43 6.76 -8.06
C MET A 67 14.43 7.00 -6.54
N PRO A 68 13.27 6.87 -5.86
CA PRO A 68 13.21 7.05 -4.42
C PRO A 68 14.12 6.02 -3.75
N SER A 69 14.91 6.50 -2.79
CA SER A 69 15.71 5.64 -1.93
C SER A 69 14.81 4.67 -1.17
N LEU A 70 15.40 3.54 -0.73
CA LEU A 70 14.67 2.55 0.06
C LEU A 70 14.09 3.16 1.36
N GLY A 71 14.80 4.13 1.95
CA GLY A 71 14.35 4.92 3.09
C GLY A 71 13.13 5.80 2.77
N GLU A 72 13.08 6.40 1.58
CA GLU A 72 11.91 7.17 1.14
C GLU A 72 10.71 6.26 0.84
N LEU A 73 10.94 5.08 0.27
CA LEU A 73 9.90 4.09 0.00
C LEU A 73 9.25 3.60 1.30
N ILE A 74 10.05 3.21 2.30
CA ILE A 74 9.50 2.75 3.59
C ILE A 74 8.76 3.88 4.31
N ALA A 75 9.30 5.09 4.31
CA ALA A 75 8.65 6.25 4.92
C ALA A 75 7.31 6.57 4.23
N LEU A 76 7.26 6.50 2.89
CA LEU A 76 6.06 6.73 2.12
C LEU A 76 4.99 5.66 2.41
N SER A 77 5.36 4.38 2.39
CA SER A 77 4.43 3.29 2.68
C SER A 77 3.92 3.34 4.12
N CYS A 78 4.78 3.61 5.10
CA CYS A 78 4.36 3.83 6.48
C CYS A 78 3.38 5.00 6.60
N HIS A 79 3.63 6.11 5.91
CA HIS A 79 2.73 7.26 5.89
C HIS A 79 1.36 6.92 5.27
N ARG A 80 1.34 6.19 4.15
CA ARG A 80 0.09 5.74 3.50
C ARG A 80 -0.69 4.79 4.38
N LEU A 81 -0.04 3.81 4.98
CA LEU A 81 -0.66 2.88 5.92
C LEU A 81 -1.29 3.63 7.11
N VAL A 82 -0.55 4.56 7.72
CA VAL A 82 -1.08 5.42 8.80
C VAL A 82 -2.30 6.20 8.33
N SER A 83 -2.27 6.75 7.11
CA SER A 83 -3.38 7.51 6.54
C SER A 83 -4.63 6.64 6.34
N TYR A 84 -4.47 5.43 5.80
CA TYR A 84 -5.58 4.47 5.64
C TYR A 84 -6.19 4.10 7.00
N ILE A 85 -5.36 3.80 7.99
CA ILE A 85 -5.83 3.44 9.34
C ILE A 85 -6.54 4.63 10.00
N GLN A 86 -5.97 5.84 9.92
CA GLN A 86 -6.55 7.02 10.55
C GLN A 86 -7.93 7.37 9.96
N LEU A 87 -8.06 7.27 8.65
CA LEU A 87 -9.27 7.60 7.90
C LEU A 87 -10.29 6.46 7.86
N SER A 88 -9.91 5.24 8.24
CA SER A 88 -10.78 4.07 8.20
C SER A 88 -12.11 4.33 8.92
N ARG A 89 -13.23 3.95 8.33
CA ARG A 89 -14.54 4.11 8.97
C ARG A 89 -14.90 2.96 9.91
N PHE A 90 -14.27 1.81 9.72
CA PHE A 90 -14.66 0.56 10.37
C PHE A 90 -13.80 0.23 11.60
N LEU A 91 -12.55 0.70 11.63
CA LEU A 91 -11.67 0.45 12.76
C LEU A 91 -12.03 1.33 13.97
N PRO A 92 -12.16 0.75 15.18
CA PRO A 92 -12.32 1.53 16.40
C PRO A 92 -11.11 2.42 16.68
N ILE A 93 -11.33 3.54 17.38
CA ILE A 93 -10.27 4.51 17.71
C ILE A 93 -9.09 3.86 18.46
N TYR A 94 -9.36 2.93 19.38
CA TYR A 94 -8.30 2.27 20.15
C TYR A 94 -7.38 1.41 19.26
N VAL A 95 -7.94 0.68 18.28
CA VAL A 95 -7.17 -0.09 17.29
C VAL A 95 -6.31 0.84 16.45
N LYS A 96 -6.93 1.90 15.92
CA LYS A 96 -6.21 2.90 15.10
C LYS A 96 -5.00 3.46 15.84
N GLN A 97 -5.18 3.86 17.10
CA GLN A 97 -4.10 4.44 17.89
C GLN A 97 -3.00 3.43 18.21
N ALA A 98 -3.36 2.18 18.49
CA ALA A 98 -2.39 1.10 18.74
C ALA A 98 -1.53 0.85 17.50
N TRP A 99 -2.15 0.62 16.34
CA TRP A 99 -1.44 0.33 15.09
C TRP A 99 -0.58 1.51 14.64
N ILE A 100 -1.11 2.74 14.69
CA ILE A 100 -0.33 3.94 14.31
C ILE A 100 0.92 4.09 15.18
N ARG A 101 0.87 3.76 16.48
CA ARG A 101 2.04 3.80 17.35
C ARG A 101 3.09 2.77 16.94
N GLN A 102 2.67 1.54 16.63
CA GLN A 102 3.57 0.48 16.16
C GLN A 102 4.21 0.85 14.82
N ILE A 103 3.44 1.36 13.85
CA ILE A 103 3.95 1.73 12.53
C ILE A 103 5.00 2.85 12.61
N ARG A 104 4.82 3.82 13.52
CA ARG A 104 5.74 4.96 13.67
C ARG A 104 7.15 4.59 14.14
N VAL A 105 7.34 3.40 14.70
CA VAL A 105 8.65 2.93 15.16
C VAL A 105 9.33 1.98 14.17
N ILE A 106 8.69 1.69 13.04
CA ILE A 106 9.30 0.93 11.94
C ILE A 106 10.42 1.78 11.34
N ASP A 107 11.62 1.20 11.30
CA ASP A 107 12.83 1.82 10.78
C ASP A 107 13.61 0.81 9.95
N LEU A 108 14.17 1.27 8.84
CA LEU A 108 14.94 0.45 7.90
C LEU A 108 16.23 -0.09 8.54
N HIS A 109 16.86 0.70 9.41
CA HIS A 109 18.09 0.28 10.10
C HIS A 109 17.85 -0.80 11.16
N ARG A 110 16.61 -0.95 11.62
CA ARG A 110 16.19 -1.94 12.61
C ARG A 110 15.20 -2.91 12.00
N TRP A 111 15.57 -3.47 10.85
CA TRP A 111 14.69 -4.28 10.03
C TRP A 111 14.11 -5.49 10.77
N GLN A 112 14.86 -6.12 11.69
CA GLN A 112 14.35 -7.25 12.50
C GLN A 112 13.15 -6.82 13.35
N ALA A 113 13.27 -5.66 14.01
CA ALA A 113 12.20 -5.11 14.84
C ALA A 113 11.02 -4.68 13.97
N GLY A 114 11.29 -4.10 12.80
CA GLY A 114 10.27 -3.77 11.81
C GLY A 114 9.48 -5.00 11.34
N LEU A 115 10.16 -6.10 11.03
CA LEU A 115 9.52 -7.35 10.60
C LEU A 115 8.64 -7.95 11.70
N ALA A 116 9.11 -7.95 12.95
CA ALA A 116 8.29 -8.39 14.09
C ALA A 116 7.03 -7.54 14.28
N ILE A 117 7.14 -6.21 14.13
CA ILE A 117 5.98 -5.31 14.16
C ILE A 117 5.02 -5.62 13.02
N VAL A 118 5.53 -5.83 11.81
CA VAL A 118 4.71 -6.13 10.64
C VAL A 118 3.97 -7.47 10.82
N GLU A 119 4.62 -8.49 11.38
CA GLU A 119 3.98 -9.78 11.71
C GLU A 119 2.81 -9.62 12.70
N GLU A 120 3.00 -8.82 13.75
CA GLU A 120 1.94 -8.49 14.71
C GLU A 120 0.79 -7.75 14.01
N LEU A 121 1.09 -6.74 13.18
CA LEU A 121 0.09 -6.00 12.42
C LEU A 121 -0.69 -6.88 11.44
N TYR A 122 -0.07 -7.89 10.83
CA TYR A 122 -0.78 -8.87 10.01
C TYR A 122 -1.74 -9.74 10.83
N PHE A 123 -1.30 -10.16 12.02
CA PHE A 123 -2.17 -10.90 12.92
C PHE A 123 -3.40 -10.06 13.29
N ASP A 124 -3.17 -8.83 13.74
CA ASP A 124 -4.22 -7.89 14.09
C ASP A 124 -5.13 -7.54 12.90
N HIS A 125 -4.57 -7.41 11.70
CA HIS A 125 -5.34 -7.16 10.48
C HIS A 125 -6.32 -8.30 10.17
N ARG A 126 -5.89 -9.57 10.30
CA ARG A 126 -6.79 -10.72 10.13
C ARG A 126 -7.90 -10.74 11.18
N CYS A 127 -7.60 -10.39 12.43
CA CYS A 127 -8.64 -10.24 13.45
C CYS A 127 -9.59 -9.09 13.12
N ALA A 128 -9.09 -7.95 12.65
CA ALA A 128 -9.91 -6.82 12.26
C ALA A 128 -10.86 -7.14 11.09
N GLN A 129 -10.43 -7.98 10.15
CA GLN A 129 -11.27 -8.47 9.05
C GLN A 129 -12.49 -9.28 9.53
N THR A 130 -12.38 -9.97 10.68
CA THR A 130 -13.49 -10.74 11.25
C THR A 130 -14.32 -9.91 12.22
N ASP A 131 -13.66 -9.13 13.07
CA ASP A 131 -14.27 -8.51 14.25
C ASP A 131 -15.02 -7.22 13.91
N TYR A 132 -14.61 -6.52 12.85
CA TYR A 132 -15.17 -5.21 12.47
C TYR A 132 -15.89 -5.23 11.13
N ARG A 133 -16.13 -6.41 10.57
CA ARG A 133 -16.88 -6.52 9.33
C ARG A 133 -18.31 -6.03 9.52
N PRO A 134 -18.83 -5.15 8.65
CA PRO A 134 -20.23 -4.76 8.68
C PRO A 134 -21.14 -5.99 8.61
N GLY A 135 -22.17 -6.02 9.47
CA GLY A 135 -23.14 -7.11 9.47
C GLY A 135 -23.87 -7.20 8.13
N HIS A 136 -24.17 -8.41 7.69
CA HIS A 136 -24.94 -8.65 6.46
C HIS A 136 -26.43 -8.44 6.74
N ASP A 137 -26.90 -7.19 6.74
CA ASP A 137 -28.34 -6.94 6.79
C ASP A 137 -28.96 -7.21 5.41
N ILE A 138 -30.06 -7.95 5.43
CA ILE A 138 -30.78 -8.52 4.27
C ILE A 138 -31.47 -7.44 3.42
N PHE A 139 -31.49 -6.21 3.91
CA PHE A 139 -32.16 -5.05 3.32
C PHE A 139 -31.16 -4.09 2.68
N GLY A 140 -30.46 -4.52 1.63
CA GLY A 140 -29.93 -3.68 0.53
C GLY A 140 -28.81 -2.65 0.80
N ASP A 141 -28.79 -1.95 1.93
CA ASP A 141 -27.86 -0.84 2.21
C ASP A 141 -26.44 -1.30 2.60
N ASN A 142 -26.24 -2.59 2.87
CA ASN A 142 -24.95 -3.13 3.31
C ASN A 142 -23.98 -3.55 2.21
N LEU A 143 -24.43 -3.66 0.95
CA LEU A 143 -23.53 -4.02 -0.14
C LEU A 143 -22.44 -2.97 -0.38
N ASN A 144 -22.79 -1.69 -0.29
CA ASN A 144 -21.81 -0.60 -0.40
C ASN A 144 -20.85 -0.56 0.81
N GLN A 145 -21.35 -0.82 2.02
CA GLN A 145 -20.50 -0.84 3.22
C GLN A 145 -19.53 -2.02 3.23
N ASP A 146 -19.94 -3.20 2.79
CA ASP A 146 -19.05 -4.37 2.68
C ASP A 146 -17.98 -4.14 1.59
N GLN A 147 -18.35 -3.50 0.46
CA GLN A 147 -17.38 -3.12 -0.57
C GLN A 147 -16.37 -2.08 -0.06
N ASP A 148 -16.84 -1.04 0.62
CA ASP A 148 -15.98 -0.02 1.21
C ASP A 148 -15.05 -0.63 2.27
N PHE A 149 -15.57 -1.54 3.11
CA PHE A 149 -14.78 -2.28 4.10
C PHE A 149 -13.68 -3.12 3.44
N ASN A 150 -14.06 -3.92 2.44
CA ASN A 150 -13.11 -4.77 1.72
C ASN A 150 -12.03 -3.92 1.01
N ALA A 151 -12.40 -2.77 0.45
CA ALA A 151 -11.47 -1.85 -0.17
C ALA A 151 -10.49 -1.25 0.86
N GLU A 152 -10.97 -0.81 2.03
CA GLU A 152 -10.11 -0.33 3.11
C GLU A 152 -9.14 -1.42 3.58
N MET A 153 -9.64 -2.63 3.83
CA MET A 153 -8.83 -3.76 4.30
C MET A 153 -7.77 -4.17 3.27
N THR A 154 -8.10 -4.13 1.98
CA THR A 154 -7.16 -4.41 0.89
C THR A 154 -6.06 -3.35 0.80
N CYS A 155 -6.40 -2.07 0.96
CA CYS A 155 -5.42 -0.98 0.98
C CYS A 155 -4.43 -1.12 2.15
N ILE A 156 -4.94 -1.48 3.33
CA ILE A 156 -4.11 -1.73 4.52
C ILE A 156 -3.17 -2.92 4.27
N GLU A 157 -3.70 -4.04 3.78
CA GLU A 157 -2.92 -5.24 3.45
C GLU A 157 -1.84 -4.95 2.41
N HIS A 158 -2.17 -4.16 1.38
CA HIS A 158 -1.24 -3.78 0.33
C HIS A 158 -0.02 -3.02 0.87
N GLU A 159 -0.23 -2.03 1.75
CA GLU A 159 0.88 -1.28 2.34
C GLU A 159 1.66 -2.13 3.34
N LEU A 160 1.03 -3.02 4.10
CA LEU A 160 1.73 -4.00 4.95
C LEU A 160 2.67 -4.89 4.13
N ASN A 161 2.19 -5.44 3.00
CA ASN A 161 2.99 -6.25 2.08
C ASN A 161 4.18 -5.46 1.51
N THR A 162 3.96 -4.18 1.20
CA THR A 162 5.00 -3.32 0.65
C THR A 162 6.09 -3.04 1.69
N ILE A 163 5.71 -2.73 2.94
CA ILE A 163 6.66 -2.54 4.04
C ILE A 163 7.44 -3.83 4.31
N GLU A 164 6.75 -4.97 4.38
CA GLU A 164 7.40 -6.28 4.58
C GLU A 164 8.46 -6.55 3.50
N MET A 165 8.10 -6.34 2.23
CA MET A 165 9.02 -6.54 1.11
C MET A 165 10.25 -5.64 1.20
N ILE A 166 10.07 -4.36 1.57
CA ILE A 166 11.18 -3.41 1.75
C ILE A 166 12.11 -3.86 2.89
N LEU A 167 11.54 -4.29 4.01
CA LEU A 167 12.32 -4.77 5.16
C LEU A 167 13.08 -6.07 4.86
N LYS A 168 12.46 -7.03 4.16
CA LYS A 168 13.13 -8.26 3.70
C LYS A 168 14.25 -7.97 2.69
N TYR A 169 14.09 -6.95 1.86
CA TYR A 169 15.17 -6.51 0.99
C TYR A 169 16.35 -5.94 1.79
N ALA A 170 16.07 -5.18 2.85
CA ALA A 170 17.10 -4.66 3.75
C ALA A 170 17.81 -5.77 4.54
N GLU A 171 17.08 -6.79 4.98
CA GLU A 171 17.62 -8.03 5.57
C GLU A 171 18.61 -8.71 4.61
N ALA A 172 18.19 -9.04 3.40
CA ALA A 172 19.05 -9.69 2.40
C ALA A 172 20.30 -8.84 2.08
N SER A 173 20.13 -7.52 1.95
CA SER A 173 21.24 -6.62 1.69
C SER A 173 22.24 -6.51 2.86
N ALA A 174 21.81 -6.81 4.08
CA ALA A 174 22.65 -6.79 5.28
C ALA A 174 23.36 -8.13 5.51
N GLU A 175 22.80 -9.25 5.05
CA GLU A 175 23.43 -10.58 5.11
C GLU A 175 24.55 -10.77 4.08
N ASP A 176 24.52 -10.01 2.98
CA ASP A 176 25.54 -10.01 1.92
C ASP A 176 26.82 -9.20 2.27
N LEU A 177 26.91 -8.62 3.49
CA LEU A 177 28.03 -7.80 4.00
C LEU A 177 28.82 -8.51 5.10
#